data_AF-A0A965IP51-F1
#
_entry.id   AF-A0A965IP51-F1
#
_cell.length_a   1.000
_cell.length_b   1.000
_cell.length_c   1.000
_cell.angle_alpha   90.00
_cell.angle_beta   90.00
_cell.angle_gamma   90.00
#
_symmetry.space_group_name_H-M   'P 1'
#
loop_
_entity.id
_entity.type
_entity.pdbx_description
1 polymer ?
#
loop_
_entity_poly.entity_id
_entity_poly.type
_entity_poly.pdbx_seq_one_letter_code
_entity_poly.pdbx_strand_id
1 'polypeptide(L)'
;MDTVNHPKHYTSHPSGVECIEITEHMNFCLGNAVKYIWRANLKGKEIEDLRKARWYIDREIQRILNGETNKNEAELKPAKIFHKNHAADEWKLHVKDLG
;
A
#
# COMPACT_ATOMS: atom_id res chain seq x y z
N MET A 1 -2.51 37.49 -2.70
CA MET A 1 -2.72 36.03 -2.61
C MET A 1 -1.44 35.38 -3.07
N ASP A 2 -0.72 34.74 -2.15
CA ASP A 2 0.46 33.95 -2.51
C ASP A 2 -0.02 32.65 -3.18
N THR A 3 0.28 32.51 -4.47
CA THR A 3 -0.17 31.35 -5.26
C THR A 3 0.59 30.07 -4.94
N VAL A 4 1.73 30.18 -4.25
CA VAL A 4 2.64 29.08 -3.96
C VAL A 4 2.46 28.63 -2.52
N ASN A 5 2.60 29.55 -1.55
CA ASN A 5 2.61 29.19 -0.14
C ASN A 5 1.21 29.14 0.48
N HIS A 6 0.27 29.97 0.00
CA HIS A 6 -1.10 30.05 0.55
C HIS A 6 -2.17 30.08 -0.55
N PRO A 7 -2.31 29.01 -1.36
CA PRO A 7 -3.30 28.98 -2.42
C PRO A 7 -4.70 29.14 -1.83
N LYS A 8 -5.48 30.11 -2.33
CA LYS A 8 -6.84 30.43 -1.84
C LYS A 8 -7.75 29.21 -1.65
N HIS A 9 -7.57 28.16 -2.45
CA HIS A 9 -8.38 26.93 -2.42
C HIS A 9 -7.95 25.91 -1.36
N TYR A 10 -6.93 26.20 -0.56
CA TYR A 10 -6.51 25.43 0.61
C TYR A 10 -6.59 26.21 1.92
N THR A 11 -6.87 27.52 1.86
CA THR A 11 -6.90 28.45 3.00
C THR A 11 -8.27 29.10 3.25
N SER A 12 -9.30 28.70 2.50
CA SER A 12 -10.66 29.28 2.56
C SER A 12 -11.69 28.40 3.26
N HIS A 13 -11.26 27.33 3.93
CA HIS A 13 -12.18 26.45 4.64
C HIS A 13 -12.77 27.16 5.87
N PRO A 14 -14.09 27.03 6.17
CA PRO A 14 -14.72 27.71 7.30
C PRO A 14 -14.12 27.39 8.68
N SER A 15 -13.35 26.31 8.82
CA SER A 15 -12.66 25.95 10.06
C SER A 15 -11.47 26.84 10.40
N GLY A 16 -10.96 27.64 9.45
CA GLY A 16 -9.74 28.45 9.64
C GLY A 16 -8.42 27.66 9.64
N VAL A 17 -8.48 26.35 9.37
CA VAL A 17 -7.32 25.45 9.24
C VAL A 17 -6.95 25.33 7.77
N GLU A 18 -5.65 25.31 7.45
CA GLU A 18 -5.16 25.03 6.12
C GLU A 18 -5.13 23.52 5.83
N CYS A 19 -5.40 23.15 4.57
CA CYS A 19 -5.37 21.74 4.16
C CYS A 19 -4.02 21.04 4.47
N ILE A 20 -2.91 21.79 4.45
CA ILE A 20 -1.57 21.23 4.72
C ILE A 20 -1.40 20.79 6.18
N GLU A 21 -1.95 21.55 7.14
CA GLU A 21 -1.89 21.26 8.59
C GLU A 21 -2.54 19.90 8.95
N ILE A 22 -3.43 19.40 8.09
CA ILE A 22 -4.06 18.08 8.25
C ILE A 22 -3.32 17.02 7.44
N THR A 23 -2.99 17.33 6.18
CA THR A 23 -2.49 16.32 5.23
C THR A 23 -1.01 15.97 5.44
N GLU A 24 -0.24 16.79 6.13
CA GLU A 24 1.17 16.50 6.44
C GLU A 24 1.34 15.33 7.43
N HIS A 25 0.32 15.04 8.23
CA HIS A 25 0.31 13.92 9.18
C HIS A 25 -0.18 12.60 8.55
N MET A 26 -0.43 12.59 7.24
CA MET A 26 -0.97 11.45 6.52
C MET A 26 0.07 10.84 5.59
N ASN A 27 -0.10 9.56 5.26
CA ASN A 27 0.66 8.99 4.16
C ASN A 27 0.23 9.61 2.82
N PHE A 28 1.06 9.40 1.79
CA PHE A 28 0.86 10.00 0.48
C PHE A 28 -0.55 9.77 -0.10
N CYS A 29 -1.10 8.57 0.05
CA CYS A 29 -2.42 8.25 -0.50
C CYS A 29 -3.52 8.99 0.24
N LEU A 30 -3.54 8.91 1.58
CA LEU A 30 -4.56 9.54 2.41
C LEU A 30 -4.51 11.07 2.32
N GLY A 31 -3.30 11.66 2.36
CA GLY A 31 -3.12 13.11 2.22
C GLY A 31 -3.62 13.62 0.88
N ASN A 32 -3.36 12.91 -0.23
CA ASN A 32 -3.91 13.28 -1.52
C ASN A 32 -5.44 13.13 -1.58
N ALA A 33 -6.00 12.06 -1.02
CA ALA A 33 -7.45 11.88 -0.98
C ALA A 33 -8.14 13.05 -0.27
N VAL A 34 -7.65 13.42 0.93
CA VAL A 34 -8.17 14.57 1.68
C VAL A 34 -7.99 15.86 0.89
N LYS A 35 -6.83 16.10 0.28
CA LYS A 35 -6.60 17.29 -0.57
C LYS A 35 -7.63 17.43 -1.69
N TYR A 36 -8.03 16.33 -2.35
CA TYR A 36 -9.05 16.37 -3.39
C TYR A 36 -10.45 16.59 -2.83
N ILE A 37 -10.79 15.97 -1.70
CA ILE A 37 -12.06 16.22 -1.00
C ILE A 37 -12.15 17.69 -0.58
N TRP A 38 -11.10 18.23 0.01
CA TRP A 38 -11.01 19.62 0.45
C TRP A 38 -11.23 20.62 -0.70
N ARG A 39 -10.74 20.27 -1.89
CA ARG A 39 -10.85 21.10 -3.09
C ARG A 39 -12.18 20.95 -3.82
N ALA A 40 -12.92 19.87 -3.56
CA ALA A 40 -14.24 19.66 -4.14
C ALA A 40 -15.11 20.90 -3.86
N ASN A 41 -15.89 21.34 -4.84
CA ASN A 41 -16.68 22.58 -4.81
C ASN A 41 -15.93 23.92 -4.87
N LEU A 42 -14.60 23.95 -4.89
CA LEU A 42 -13.85 25.21 -4.98
C LEU A 42 -13.41 25.59 -6.41
N LYS A 43 -13.39 24.62 -7.35
CA LYS A 43 -12.89 24.82 -8.72
C LYS A 43 -13.85 24.40 -9.84
N GLY A 44 -15.13 24.18 -9.53
CA GLY A 44 -16.13 23.72 -10.51
C GLY A 44 -15.85 22.32 -11.11
N LYS A 45 -14.96 21.55 -10.48
CA LYS A 45 -14.52 20.22 -10.92
C LYS A 45 -14.80 19.16 -9.85
N GLU A 46 -15.90 19.32 -9.13
CA GLU A 46 -16.24 18.51 -7.95
C GLU A 46 -16.19 17.00 -8.25
N ILE A 47 -16.89 16.54 -9.28
CA ILE A 47 -16.91 15.11 -9.64
C ILE A 47 -15.52 14.58 -10.02
N GLU A 48 -14.70 15.38 -10.71
CA GLU A 48 -13.33 15.00 -11.08
C GLU A 48 -12.45 14.85 -9.82
N ASP A 49 -12.58 15.77 -8.87
CA ASP A 49 -11.84 15.75 -7.61
C ASP A 49 -12.29 14.58 -6.72
N LEU A 50 -13.60 14.32 -6.61
CA LEU A 50 -14.12 13.16 -5.88
C LEU A 50 -13.69 11.83 -6.50
N ARG A 51 -13.61 11.73 -7.83
CA ARG A 51 -13.06 10.54 -8.51
C ARG A 51 -11.57 10.34 -8.21
N LYS A 52 -10.78 11.42 -8.16
CA LYS A 52 -9.36 11.34 -7.76
C LYS A 52 -9.22 10.93 -6.30
N ALA A 53 -10.04 11.48 -5.40
CA ALA A 53 -10.04 11.07 -4.00
C ALA A 53 -10.30 9.56 -3.86
N ARG A 54 -11.33 9.04 -4.55
CA ARG A 54 -11.61 7.60 -4.59
C ARG A 54 -10.41 6.78 -5.06
N TRP A 55 -9.78 7.19 -6.16
CA TRP A 55 -8.60 6.48 -6.70
C TRP A 55 -7.47 6.33 -5.67
N TYR A 56 -7.20 7.38 -4.89
CA TYR A 56 -6.19 7.34 -3.83
C TYR A 56 -6.61 6.45 -2.65
N ILE A 57 -7.89 6.44 -2.28
CA ILE A 57 -8.43 5.55 -1.25
C ILE A 57 -8.30 4.08 -1.69
N ASP A 58 -8.73 3.76 -2.90
CA ASP A 58 -8.66 2.39 -3.45
C ASP A 58 -7.21 1.87 -3.45
N ARG A 59 -6.25 2.74 -3.79
CA ARG A 59 -4.83 2.41 -3.78
C ARG A 59 -4.28 2.15 -2.37
N GLU A 60 -4.73 2.91 -1.38
CA GLU A 60 -4.33 2.68 0.01
C GLU A 60 -4.92 1.37 0.56
N ILE A 61 -6.17 1.07 0.23
CA ILE A 61 -6.80 -0.22 0.55
C ILE A 61 -5.98 -1.37 -0.04
N GLN A 62 -5.62 -1.29 -1.33
CA GLN A 62 -4.78 -2.30 -1.98
C GLN A 62 -3.41 -2.46 -1.30
N ARG A 63 -2.77 -1.35 -0.89
CA ARG A 63 -1.49 -1.39 -0.16
C ARG A 63 -1.61 -2.16 1.15
N ILE A 64 -2.68 -1.93 1.90
CA ILE A 64 -2.95 -2.58 3.18
C ILE A 64 -3.20 -4.08 2.96
N LEU A 65 -4.11 -4.44 2.06
CA LEU A 65 -4.43 -5.84 1.74
C LEU A 65 -3.18 -6.62 1.29
N ASN A 66 -2.36 -6.05 0.42
CA ASN A 66 -1.12 -6.69 -0.03
C ASN A 66 -0.10 -6.81 1.11
N GLY A 67 -0.04 -5.83 2.00
CA GLY A 67 0.80 -5.88 3.20
C GLY A 67 0.37 -6.98 4.17
N GLU A 68 -0.92 -7.22 4.32
CA GLU A 68 -1.48 -8.30 5.15
C GLU A 68 -1.21 -9.68 4.54
N THR A 69 -1.43 -9.86 3.23
CA THR A 69 -1.08 -11.10 2.52
C THR A 69 0.39 -11.47 2.72
N ASN A 70 1.30 -10.52 2.56
CA ASN A 70 2.73 -10.74 2.74
C ASN A 70 3.11 -11.11 4.19
N LYS A 71 2.41 -10.56 5.20
CA LYS A 71 2.60 -10.93 6.61
C LYS A 71 2.11 -12.35 6.88
N ASN A 72 0.92 -12.70 6.40
CA ASN A 72 0.36 -14.03 6.56
C ASN A 72 1.25 -15.10 5.93
N GLU A 73 1.79 -14.87 4.73
CA GLU A 73 2.77 -15.76 4.09
C GLU A 73 4.10 -15.85 4.86
N ALA A 74 4.58 -14.75 5.44
CA ALA A 74 5.79 -14.75 6.26
C ALA A 74 5.61 -15.52 7.58
N GLU A 75 4.43 -15.44 8.20
CA GLU A 75 4.06 -16.17 9.42
C GLU A 75 3.78 -17.66 9.15
N LEU A 76 3.35 -18.03 7.94
CA LEU A 76 3.14 -19.40 7.48
C LEU A 76 4.44 -20.15 7.12
N LYS A 77 5.62 -19.50 7.16
CA LYS A 77 6.90 -20.23 7.00
C LYS A 77 7.06 -21.24 8.14
N PRO A 78 7.19 -22.55 7.84
CA PRO A 78 7.01 -23.59 8.84
C PRO A 78 8.10 -23.52 9.91
N ALA A 79 7.67 -23.41 11.17
CA ALA A 79 8.45 -23.92 12.28
C ALA A 79 8.75 -25.41 11.99
N LYS A 80 10.03 -25.71 11.70
CA LYS A 80 10.67 -27.01 11.38
C LYS A 80 10.92 -27.27 9.89
N ILE A 81 12.16 -27.04 9.48
CA ILE A 81 12.98 -28.10 8.87
C ILE A 81 14.39 -28.03 9.50
N PHE A 82 14.53 -28.62 10.69
CA PHE A 82 15.79 -29.21 11.12
C PHE A 82 15.56 -30.71 11.18
N HIS A 83 15.80 -31.40 10.07
CA HIS A 83 16.03 -32.85 10.06
C HIS A 83 17.28 -33.07 9.21
N LYS A 84 18.40 -33.29 9.90
CA LYS A 84 19.54 -34.00 9.32
C LYS A 84 19.05 -35.40 8.95
N ASN A 85 19.32 -35.86 7.74
CA ASN A 85 19.60 -37.28 7.50
C ASN A 85 20.46 -37.41 6.24
N HIS A 86 21.73 -37.75 6.48
CA HIS A 86 22.64 -38.31 5.49
C HIS A 86 22.14 -39.72 5.14
N ALA A 87 21.58 -39.89 3.95
CA ALA A 87 21.47 -41.19 3.29
C ALA A 87 21.16 -40.94 1.81
N ALA A 88 22.17 -40.47 1.09
CA ALA A 88 22.15 -40.40 -0.37
C ALA A 88 23.47 -41.00 -0.86
N ASP A 89 23.63 -42.31 -0.71
CA ASP A 89 24.59 -43.13 -1.44
C ASP A 89 24.02 -44.56 -1.45
N GLU A 90 23.78 -45.06 -2.66
CA GLU A 90 23.49 -46.46 -3.07
C GLU A 90 22.34 -46.56 -4.09
N TRP A 91 22.57 -45.99 -5.28
CA TRP A 91 21.97 -46.51 -6.51
C TRP A 91 23.07 -46.69 -7.55
N LYS A 92 23.19 -47.92 -8.04
CA LYS A 92 24.01 -48.44 -9.17
C LYS A 92 25.30 -49.17 -8.79
N LEU A 93 25.17 -50.46 -8.41
CA LEU A 93 26.15 -51.49 -8.79
C LEU A 93 25.61 -52.93 -8.62
N HIS A 94 24.61 -53.33 -9.42
CA HIS A 94 24.54 -54.71 -9.95
C HIS A 94 23.44 -54.84 -11.02
N VAL A 95 23.81 -54.66 -12.29
CA VAL A 95 23.19 -55.39 -13.40
C VAL A 95 24.29 -56.31 -13.92
N LYS A 96 24.38 -57.50 -13.34
CA LYS A 96 25.03 -58.70 -13.88
C LYS A 96 24.74 -59.85 -12.93
N ASP A 97 24.51 -61.01 -13.53
CA ASP A 97 24.48 -62.34 -12.89
C ASP A 97 23.17 -62.73 -12.19
N LEU A 98 22.15 -63.05 -12.97
CA LEU A 98 21.42 -64.33 -12.88
C LEU A 98 20.90 -64.65 -14.29
N GLY A 99 21.23 -65.86 -14.77
CA GLY A 99 20.87 -66.36 -16.11
C GLY A 99 19.47 -66.95 -16.20
#